data_AF-A0A914FSR6-F1
#
_entry.id   AF-A0A914FSR6-F1
#
_cell.length_a   1.000
_cell.length_b   1.000
_cell.length_c   1.000
_cell.angle_alpha   90.00
_cell.angle_beta   90.00
_cell.angle_gamma   90.00
#
_symmetry.space_group_name_H-M   'P 1'
#
loop_
_entity.id
_entity.type
_entity.pdbx_description
1 polymer ?
#
loop_
_entity_poly.entity_id
_entity_poly.type
_entity_poly.pdbx_seq_one_letter_code
_entity_poly.pdbx_strand_id
1 'polypeptide(L)'
;MEEKSYQIRDGITQAFNIWSKEIPLDFQECCGKNADILLNFKPLQGTLVGWTNYKWNGDGAFYHADIFFNDGQNWGLKDPKRTDIIAVALHEIGHAVGLDHSNDPGSAMKDPIISVDGNGNYQYPQLSSSDISNIQNIYGHR
;
A
#
# COMPACT_ATOMS: atom_id res chain seq x y z
N MET A 1 8.53 15.43 16.00
CA MET A 1 7.15 15.05 15.62
C MET A 1 6.89 15.31 14.14
N GLU A 2 7.38 16.42 13.58
CA GLU A 2 7.20 16.82 12.17
C GLU A 2 7.96 15.95 11.14
N GLU A 3 9.18 15.51 11.47
CA GLU A 3 9.99 14.64 10.60
C GLU A 3 9.36 13.25 10.38
N LYS A 4 8.76 12.68 11.44
CA LYS A 4 8.10 11.36 11.36
C LYS A 4 6.85 11.41 10.47
N SER A 5 6.06 12.49 10.57
CA SER A 5 4.91 12.69 9.68
C SER A 5 5.33 12.90 8.22
N TYR A 6 6.44 13.59 7.98
CA TYR A 6 6.98 13.77 6.63
C TYR A 6 7.42 12.45 6.01
N GLN A 7 8.19 11.63 6.73
CA GLN A 7 8.64 10.31 6.26
C GLN A 7 7.49 9.36 5.95
N ILE A 8 6.44 9.36 6.79
CA ILE A 8 5.24 8.56 6.57
C ILE A 8 4.53 9.00 5.28
N ARG A 9 4.30 10.31 5.12
CA ARG A 9 3.67 10.87 3.92
C ARG A 9 4.47 10.57 2.67
N ASP A 10 5.79 10.76 2.70
CA ASP A 10 6.70 10.47 1.58
C ASP A 10 6.68 8.99 1.19
N GLY A 11 6.65 8.09 2.18
CA GLY A 11 6.58 6.65 1.94
C GLY A 11 5.26 6.21 1.30
N ILE A 12 4.13 6.76 1.76
CA ILE A 12 2.81 6.49 1.17
C ILE A 12 2.75 7.03 -0.26
N THR A 13 3.25 8.24 -0.52
CA THR A 13 3.35 8.80 -1.88
C THR A 13 4.21 7.94 -2.79
N GLN A 14 5.33 7.39 -2.29
CA GLN A 14 6.15 6.42 -3.04
C GLN A 14 5.35 5.17 -3.42
N ALA A 15 4.53 4.63 -2.51
CA ALA A 15 3.69 3.47 -2.80
C ALA A 15 2.62 3.74 -3.88
N PHE A 16 1.92 4.87 -3.83
CA PHE A 16 0.99 5.28 -4.90
C PHE A 16 1.70 5.44 -6.25
N ASN A 17 2.90 6.03 -6.25
CA ASN A 17 3.70 6.20 -7.46
C ASN A 17 4.22 4.87 -8.05
N ILE A 18 4.31 3.80 -7.27
CA ILE A 18 4.65 2.48 -7.79
C ILE A 18 3.46 1.95 -8.60
N TRP A 19 2.25 2.00 -8.05
CA TRP A 19 1.05 1.57 -8.77
C TRP A 19 0.76 2.42 -10.01
N SER A 20 0.83 3.76 -9.91
CA SER A 20 0.47 4.68 -11.01
C SER A 20 1.32 4.52 -12.28
N LYS A 21 2.49 3.88 -12.18
CA LYS A 21 3.36 3.61 -13.33
C LYS A 21 2.88 2.44 -14.18
N GLU A 22 2.16 1.49 -13.57
CA GLU A 22 1.79 0.23 -14.21
C GLU A 22 0.36 0.22 -14.77
N ILE A 23 -0.49 1.15 -14.33
CA ILE A 23 -1.90 1.25 -14.71
C ILE A 23 -2.31 2.67 -15.08
N PRO A 24 -3.39 2.85 -15.87
CA PRO A 24 -3.89 4.16 -16.28
C PRO A 24 -4.71 4.86 -15.18
N LEU A 25 -4.29 4.72 -13.91
CA LEU A 25 -4.80 5.51 -12.79
C LEU A 25 -3.79 6.60 -12.41
N ASP A 26 -4.30 7.79 -12.14
CA ASP A 26 -3.53 8.89 -11.56
C ASP A 26 -3.99 9.09 -10.11
N PHE A 27 -3.04 9.14 -9.18
CA PHE A 27 -3.33 9.41 -7.77
C PHE A 27 -2.93 10.84 -7.43
N GLN A 28 -3.84 11.57 -6.80
CA GLN A 28 -3.59 12.90 -6.31
C GLN A 28 -3.93 12.99 -4.84
N GLU A 29 -2.94 13.34 -4.03
CA GLU A 29 -3.19 13.68 -2.63
C GLU A 29 -4.06 14.94 -2.57
N CYS A 30 -5.19 14.85 -1.86
CA CYS A 30 -6.12 15.95 -1.69
C CYS A 30 -6.49 16.14 -0.20
N CYS A 31 -7.10 17.27 0.11
CA CYS A 31 -7.44 17.63 1.48
C CYS A 31 -8.93 17.40 1.73
N GLY A 32 -9.27 16.53 2.68
CA GLY A 32 -10.62 16.43 3.25
C GLY A 32 -11.19 15.00 3.27
N LYS A 33 -12.47 14.90 3.62
CA LYS A 33 -13.19 13.63 3.79
C LYS A 33 -13.83 13.08 2.51
N ASN A 34 -13.63 13.76 1.39
CA ASN A 34 -14.25 13.42 0.10
C ASN A 34 -13.25 12.78 -0.87
N ALA A 35 -12.14 12.23 -0.38
CA ALA A 35 -11.19 11.50 -1.20
C ALA A 35 -11.71 10.08 -1.48
N ASP A 36 -11.40 9.54 -2.65
CA ASP A 36 -11.76 8.16 -3.01
C ASP A 36 -11.03 7.13 -2.14
N ILE A 37 -9.85 7.47 -1.63
CA ILE A 37 -9.07 6.65 -0.69
C ILE A 37 -8.75 7.50 0.55
N LEU A 38 -9.30 7.10 1.70
CA LEU A 38 -9.04 7.73 2.99
C LEU A 38 -7.95 6.98 3.74
N LEU A 39 -6.92 7.72 4.17
CA LEU A 39 -5.80 7.19 4.96
C LEU A 39 -6.02 7.48 6.44
N ASN A 40 -5.98 6.44 7.26
CA ASN A 40 -6.28 6.52 8.69
C ASN A 40 -5.15 5.88 9.51
N PHE A 41 -4.87 6.43 10.68
CA PHE A 41 -3.96 5.83 11.67
C PHE A 41 -4.74 5.57 12.96
N LYS A 42 -4.76 4.31 13.42
CA LYS A 42 -5.43 3.90 14.66
C LYS A 42 -4.86 2.59 15.19
N PRO A 43 -5.13 2.22 16.45
CA PRO A 43 -4.74 0.91 16.95
C PRO A 43 -5.49 -0.19 16.19
N LEU A 44 -4.78 -1.19 15.68
CA LEU A 44 -5.35 -2.40 15.09
C LEU A 44 -5.15 -3.60 16.01
N GLN A 45 -6.03 -4.59 15.90
CA GLN A 45 -5.99 -5.78 16.76
C GLN A 45 -4.90 -6.77 16.33
N GLY A 46 -4.30 -7.44 17.31
CA GLY A 46 -3.36 -8.53 17.07
C GLY A 46 -2.09 -8.08 16.34
N THR A 47 -1.71 -8.81 15.30
CA THR A 47 -0.48 -8.60 14.52
C THR A 47 -0.69 -7.78 13.25
N LEU A 48 -1.88 -7.19 13.06
CA LEU A 48 -2.18 -6.40 11.87
C LEU A 48 -1.32 -5.13 11.83
N VAL A 49 -0.64 -4.90 10.71
CA VAL A 49 0.12 -3.67 10.44
C VAL A 49 -0.67 -2.68 9.60
N GLY A 50 -1.57 -3.19 8.77
CA GLY A 50 -2.49 -2.44 7.93
C GLY A 50 -3.82 -3.18 7.80
N TRP A 51 -4.84 -2.48 7.30
CA TRP A 51 -6.13 -3.05 6.91
C TRP A 51 -6.83 -2.13 5.91
N THR A 52 -7.40 -2.70 4.86
CA THR A 52 -8.16 -1.95 3.86
C THR A 52 -9.61 -2.40 3.81
N ASN A 53 -10.54 -1.46 3.93
CA ASN A 53 -11.94 -1.65 3.56
C ASN A 53 -12.17 -0.98 2.21
N TYR A 54 -12.74 -1.69 1.26
CA TYR A 54 -13.07 -1.14 -0.05
C TYR A 54 -14.52 -1.42 -0.43
N LYS A 55 -15.06 -0.60 -1.32
CA LYS A 55 -16.41 -0.75 -1.86
C LYS A 55 -16.37 -0.57 -3.38
N TRP A 56 -16.99 -1.52 -4.06
CA TRP A 56 -17.20 -1.52 -5.49
C TRP A 56 -18.67 -1.23 -5.75
N ASN A 57 -18.96 -0.47 -6.80
CA ASN A 57 -20.35 -0.28 -7.22
C ASN A 57 -20.88 -1.56 -7.89
N GLY A 58 -22.20 -1.61 -8.14
CA GLY A 58 -22.85 -2.78 -8.75
C GLY A 58 -22.36 -3.14 -10.16
N ASP A 59 -21.66 -2.21 -10.82
CA ASP A 59 -21.09 -2.38 -12.16
C ASP A 59 -19.62 -2.86 -12.11
N GLY A 60 -19.09 -3.13 -10.91
CA GLY A 60 -17.71 -3.58 -10.73
C GLY A 60 -16.68 -2.46 -10.91
N ALA A 61 -17.05 -1.20 -10.67
CA ALA A 61 -16.09 -0.11 -10.61
C ALA A 61 -15.73 0.22 -9.15
N PHE A 62 -14.45 0.49 -8.92
CA PHE A 62 -13.95 1.05 -7.67
C PHE A 62 -14.63 2.39 -7.38
N TYR A 63 -15.11 2.60 -6.15
CA TYR A 63 -15.70 3.88 -5.74
C TYR A 63 -15.11 4.46 -4.46
N HIS A 64 -14.69 3.62 -3.50
CA HIS A 64 -14.19 4.11 -2.21
C HIS A 64 -13.32 3.08 -1.49
N ALA A 65 -12.27 3.52 -0.82
CA ALA A 65 -11.52 2.75 0.17
C ALA A 65 -11.16 3.54 1.43
N ASP A 66 -11.11 2.83 2.55
CA ASP A 66 -10.48 3.28 3.79
C ASP A 66 -9.29 2.38 4.10
N ILE A 67 -8.09 2.95 4.05
CA ILE A 67 -6.85 2.29 4.48
C ILE A 67 -6.57 2.70 5.93
N PHE A 68 -6.35 1.71 6.79
CA PHE A 68 -5.99 1.89 8.19
C PHE A 68 -4.58 1.36 8.43
N PHE A 69 -3.68 2.23 8.84
CA PHE A 69 -2.35 1.87 9.33
C PHE A 69 -2.38 1.72 10.85
N ASN A 70 -1.74 0.68 11.38
CA ASN A 70 -1.64 0.48 12.83
C ASN A 70 -0.69 1.52 13.46
N ASP A 71 -1.22 2.41 14.29
CA ASP A 71 -0.43 3.47 14.94
C ASP A 71 0.52 2.97 16.04
N GLY A 72 0.36 1.72 16.47
CA GLY A 72 1.27 1.03 17.39
C GLY A 72 2.59 0.59 16.75
N GLN A 73 2.73 0.66 15.42
CA GLN A 73 3.93 0.23 14.72
C GLN A 73 5.07 1.25 14.82
N ASN A 74 6.30 0.74 14.83
CA ASN A 74 7.49 1.57 14.72
C ASN A 74 7.77 1.95 13.25
N TRP A 75 6.88 2.73 12.64
CA TRP A 75 6.95 3.15 11.23
C TRP A 75 8.27 3.83 10.86
N GLY A 76 9.00 3.29 9.90
CA GLY A 76 10.21 3.86 9.35
C GLY A 76 10.18 3.90 7.83
N LEU A 77 11.11 4.66 7.25
CA LEU A 77 11.33 4.76 5.82
C LEU A 77 12.74 4.24 5.52
N LYS A 78 12.84 3.19 4.69
CA LYS A 78 14.14 2.64 4.25
C LYS A 78 15.07 2.23 5.42
N ASP A 79 14.48 1.75 6.51
CA ASP A 79 15.19 1.29 7.71
C ASP A 79 14.81 -0.17 8.00
N PRO A 80 15.74 -1.13 7.87
CA PRO A 80 15.47 -2.56 8.03
C PRO A 80 15.10 -2.95 9.48
N LYS A 81 15.25 -2.05 10.46
CA LYS A 81 14.90 -2.28 11.87
C LYS A 81 13.50 -1.79 12.23
N ARG A 82 12.79 -1.21 11.27
CA ARG A 82 11.50 -0.53 11.46
C ARG A 82 10.47 -1.12 10.49
N THR A 83 9.20 -0.92 10.81
CA THR A 83 8.11 -1.33 9.89
C THR A 83 8.14 -0.40 8.68
N ASP A 84 8.44 -0.92 7.49
CA ASP A 84 8.54 -0.10 6.28
C ASP A 84 7.16 0.38 5.85
N ILE A 85 6.93 1.69 5.94
CA ILE A 85 5.68 2.30 5.52
C ILE A 85 5.43 2.14 4.02
N ILE A 86 6.48 2.05 3.18
CA ILE A 86 6.32 1.85 1.73
C ILE A 86 5.71 0.47 1.48
N ALA A 87 6.24 -0.58 2.12
CA ALA A 87 5.78 -1.95 1.91
C ALA A 87 4.32 -2.14 2.35
N VAL A 88 3.99 -1.65 3.55
CA VAL A 88 2.61 -1.74 4.05
C VAL A 88 1.67 -0.91 3.18
N ALA A 89 2.04 0.33 2.83
CA ALA A 89 1.18 1.15 1.97
C ALA A 89 1.01 0.53 0.57
N LEU A 90 2.07 -0.06 -0.01
CA LEU A 90 2.00 -0.72 -1.31
C LEU A 90 0.99 -1.86 -1.30
N HIS A 91 0.99 -2.68 -0.25
CA HIS A 91 0.05 -3.77 -0.03
C HIS A 91 -1.39 -3.29 0.14
N GLU A 92 -1.62 -2.35 1.06
CA GLU A 92 -2.96 -1.85 1.35
C GLU A 92 -3.57 -1.08 0.17
N ILE A 93 -2.75 -0.34 -0.59
CA ILE A 93 -3.21 0.28 -1.83
C ILE A 93 -3.61 -0.80 -2.84
N GLY A 94 -2.88 -1.91 -2.94
CA GLY A 94 -3.24 -3.05 -3.78
C GLY A 94 -4.66 -3.56 -3.49
N HIS A 95 -5.02 -3.69 -2.21
CA HIS A 95 -6.41 -4.00 -1.82
C HIS A 95 -7.39 -2.90 -2.20
N ALA A 96 -7.03 -1.63 -1.99
CA ALA A 96 -7.89 -0.51 -2.36
C ALA A 96 -8.22 -0.53 -3.87
N VAL A 97 -7.25 -0.91 -4.71
CA VAL A 97 -7.42 -1.01 -6.17
C VAL A 97 -7.85 -2.41 -6.65
N GLY A 98 -8.27 -3.31 -5.75
CA GLY A 98 -8.98 -4.54 -6.13
C GLY A 98 -8.15 -5.81 -6.22
N LEU A 99 -6.91 -5.83 -5.72
CA LEU A 99 -6.15 -7.06 -5.60
C LEU A 99 -6.45 -7.78 -4.29
N ASP A 100 -6.59 -9.10 -4.37
CA ASP A 100 -6.58 -9.97 -3.21
C ASP A 100 -5.15 -10.39 -2.84
N HIS A 101 -5.00 -11.05 -1.69
CA HIS A 101 -3.73 -11.63 -1.30
C HIS A 101 -3.18 -12.60 -2.34
N SER A 102 -1.86 -12.59 -2.48
CA SER A 102 -1.13 -13.50 -3.35
C SER A 102 -0.42 -14.60 -2.56
N ASN A 103 -0.23 -15.75 -3.19
CA ASN A 103 0.63 -16.82 -2.67
C ASN A 103 2.06 -16.74 -3.20
N ASP A 104 2.34 -15.87 -4.17
CA ASP A 104 3.67 -15.62 -4.72
C ASP A 104 4.57 -14.97 -3.66
N PRO A 105 5.69 -15.61 -3.25
CA PRO A 105 6.59 -15.05 -2.24
C PRO A 105 7.17 -13.67 -2.59
N GLY A 106 7.27 -13.34 -3.87
CA GLY A 106 7.78 -12.05 -4.33
C GLY A 106 6.73 -10.96 -4.52
N SER A 107 5.45 -11.29 -4.32
CA SER A 107 4.34 -10.36 -4.53
C SER A 107 4.21 -9.36 -3.39
N ALA A 108 3.93 -8.09 -3.73
CA ALA A 108 3.56 -7.07 -2.76
C ALA A 108 2.28 -7.44 -1.99
N MET A 109 1.44 -8.32 -2.56
CA MET A 109 0.20 -8.82 -1.96
C MET A 109 0.40 -10.07 -1.08
N LYS A 110 1.64 -10.50 -0.79
CA LYS A 110 1.92 -11.67 0.05
C LYS A 110 1.97 -11.34 1.55
N ASP A 111 2.86 -10.43 1.93
CA ASP A 111 3.08 -10.00 3.31
C ASP A 111 3.55 -8.53 3.31
N PRO A 112 2.85 -7.62 4.02
CA PRO A 112 3.16 -6.20 4.01
C PRO A 112 4.45 -5.79 4.74
N ILE A 113 5.18 -6.71 5.41
CA ILE A 113 6.28 -6.35 6.34
C ILE A 113 7.68 -6.65 5.78
N ILE A 114 7.81 -7.45 4.71
CA ILE A 114 9.11 -7.92 4.24
C ILE A 114 9.77 -6.87 3.32
N SER A 115 10.75 -6.14 3.86
CA SER A 115 11.56 -5.16 3.10
C SER A 115 13.05 -5.36 3.35
N VAL A 116 13.45 -6.61 3.56
CA VAL A 116 14.85 -7.00 3.78
C VAL A 116 15.25 -8.16 2.89
N ASP A 117 16.49 -8.15 2.42
CA ASP A 117 17.08 -9.27 1.68
C ASP A 117 17.47 -10.43 2.63
N GLY A 118 17.98 -11.52 2.06
CA GLY A 118 18.45 -12.68 2.85
C GLY A 118 19.62 -12.40 3.81
N ASN A 119 20.24 -11.22 3.72
CA ASN A 119 21.32 -10.77 4.60
C ASN A 119 20.84 -9.71 5.62
N GLY A 120 19.55 -9.35 5.60
CA GLY A 120 18.97 -8.32 6.47
C GLY A 120 19.20 -6.88 6.01
N ASN A 121 19.68 -6.66 4.77
CA ASN A 121 19.80 -5.32 4.20
C ASN A 121 18.45 -4.84 3.68
N TYR A 122 18.21 -3.53 3.72
CA TYR A 122 17.00 -2.95 3.16
C TYR A 122 16.84 -3.28 1.66
N GLN A 123 15.68 -3.83 1.32
CA GLN A 123 15.24 -4.06 -0.05
C GLN A 123 14.02 -3.18 -0.32
N TYR A 124 14.14 -2.32 -1.34
CA TYR A 124 13.05 -1.44 -1.72
C TYR A 124 11.84 -2.24 -2.23
N PRO A 125 10.61 -1.99 -1.74
CA PRO A 125 9.41 -2.69 -2.20
C PRO A 125 9.14 -2.48 -3.70
N GLN A 126 8.79 -3.56 -4.39
CA GLN A 126 8.48 -3.56 -5.82
C GLN A 126 7.28 -4.48 -6.10
N LEU A 127 6.63 -4.27 -7.23
CA LEU A 127 5.59 -5.16 -7.73
C LEU A 127 6.24 -6.37 -8.42
N SER A 128 5.71 -7.56 -8.16
CA SER A 128 6.07 -8.74 -8.94
C SER A 128 5.40 -8.70 -10.33
N SER A 129 5.82 -9.59 -11.22
CA SER A 129 5.14 -9.77 -12.51
C SER A 129 3.69 -10.23 -12.35
N SER A 130 3.36 -10.96 -11.27
CA SER A 130 2.00 -11.38 -10.98
C SER A 130 1.14 -10.21 -10.49
N ASP A 131 1.69 -9.31 -9.67
CA ASP A 131 1.01 -8.08 -9.23
C ASP A 131 0.64 -7.21 -10.44
N ILE A 132 1.62 -6.97 -11.32
CA ILE A 132 1.46 -6.14 -12.53
C ILE A 132 0.41 -6.74 -13.47
N SER A 133 0.50 -8.04 -13.77
CA SER A 133 -0.47 -8.71 -14.65
C SER A 133 -1.89 -8.66 -14.08
N ASN A 134 -2.05 -8.93 -12.78
CA ASN A 134 -3.35 -8.95 -12.12
C ASN A 134 -4.00 -7.56 -12.10
N ILE A 135 -3.23 -6.50 -11.80
CA ILE A 135 -3.78 -5.15 -11.76
C ILE A 135 -4.13 -4.63 -13.17
N GLN A 136 -3.33 -4.99 -14.18
CA GLN A 136 -3.59 -4.63 -15.57
C GLN A 136 -4.79 -5.38 -16.15
N ASN A 137 -5.14 -6.56 -15.63
CA ASN A 137 -6.40 -7.23 -15.99
C ASN A 137 -7.65 -6.45 -15.51
N ILE A 138 -7.50 -5.60 -14.49
CA ILE A 138 -8.59 -4.76 -13.96
C ILE A 138 -8.66 -3.43 -14.71
N TYR A 139 -7.53 -2.75 -14.87
CA TYR A 139 -7.50 -1.36 -15.36
C TYR A 139 -6.91 -1.19 -16.76
N GLY A 140 -6.33 -2.23 -17.34
CA GLY A 140 -5.53 -2.15 -18.55
C GLY A 140 -4.11 -1.67 -18.32
N HIS A 141 -3.37 -1.53 -19.41
CA HIS A 141 -2.02 -0.97 -19.42
C HIS A 141 -2.06 0.55 -19.54
N ARG A 142 -1.03 1.21 -19.02
CA ARG A 142 -0.76 2.63 -19.29
C ARG A 142 -0.14 2.82 -20.68
#